data_AF-A0A517R4I5-F1
#
_entry.id   AF-A0A517R4I5-F1
#
_cell.length_a   1.000
_cell.length_b   1.000
_cell.length_c   1.000
_cell.angle_alpha   90.00
_cell.angle_beta   90.00
_cell.angle_gamma   90.00
#
_symmetry.space_group_name_H-M   'P 1'
#
loop_
_entity.id
_entity.type
_entity.pdbx_description
1 polymer ?
#
loop_
_entity_poly.entity_id
_entity_poly.type
_entity_poly.pdbx_seq_one_letter_code
_entity_poly.pdbx_strand_id
1 'polypeptide(L)' 'MDNKLIYLLPLAAAICLVYNASRYELPNVILKRALSFFVKTMIFMVGVFLILYVLSFGL' A
#
# COMPACT_ATOMS: atom_id res chain seq x y z
N MET A 1 -11.79 -4.17 21.35
CA MET A 1 -10.80 -4.55 20.33
C MET A 1 -10.70 -3.41 19.35
N ASP A 2 -9.57 -2.71 19.34
CA ASP A 2 -9.37 -1.52 18.50
C ASP A 2 -9.32 -1.91 17.02
N ASN A 3 -10.35 -1.53 16.27
CA ASN A 3 -10.48 -1.82 14.83
C ASN A 3 -9.63 -0.85 13.96
N LYS A 4 -8.41 -0.55 14.41
CA LYS A 4 -7.51 0.45 13.81
C LYS A 4 -6.99 0.02 12.43
N LEU A 5 -6.97 -1.29 12.16
CA LEU A 5 -6.53 -1.85 10.89
C LEU A 5 -7.42 -1.40 9.71
N ILE A 6 -8.69 -1.11 9.94
CA ILE A 6 -9.60 -0.61 8.89
C ILE A 6 -9.15 0.76 8.36
N TYR A 7 -8.49 1.60 9.18
CA TYR A 7 -8.01 2.91 8.76
C TYR A 7 -6.67 2.86 8.02
N LEU A 8 -5.96 1.73 8.06
CA LEU A 8 -4.65 1.60 7.44
C LEU A 8 -4.74 1.63 5.90
N LEU A 9 -5.76 0.97 5.34
CA LEU A 9 -6.05 0.93 3.91
C LEU A 9 -6.36 2.31 3.31
N PRO A 10 -7.35 3.09 3.82
CA PRO A 10 -7.65 4.42 3.30
C PRO A 10 -6.49 5.39 3.51
N LEU A 11 -5.73 5.26 4.61
CA LEU A 11 -4.53 6.08 4.85
C LEU A 11 -3.45 5.83 3.78
N ALA A 12 -3.12 4.56 3.50
CA ALA A 12 -2.14 4.20 2.49
C ALA A 12 -2.58 4.63 1.07
N ALA A 13 -3.89 4.50 0.78
CA ALA A 13 -4.45 4.99 -0.48
C ALA A 13 -4.35 6.51 -0.62
N ALA A 14 -4.67 7.26 0.45
CA ALA A 14 -4.56 8.72 0.47
C ALA A 14 -3.11 9.19 0.27
N ILE A 15 -2.13 8.56 0.92
CA ILE A 15 -0.70 8.90 0.77
C ILE A 15 -0.24 8.66 -0.68
N CYS A 16 -0.60 7.52 -1.27
CA CYS A 16 -0.25 7.21 -2.66
C CYS A 16 -0.89 8.19 -3.64
N LEU A 17 -2.14 8.60 -3.38
CA LEU A 17 -2.87 9.57 -4.20
C LEU A 17 -2.24 10.96 -4.09
N VAL A 18 -2.00 11.47 -2.89
CA VAL A 18 -1.40 12.80 -2.65
C VAL A 18 -0.01 12.88 -3.27
N TYR A 19 0.82 11.86 -3.11
CA TYR A 19 2.15 11.84 -3.71
C TYR A 19 2.11 11.94 -5.25
N ASN A 20 1.22 11.18 -5.90
CA ASN A 20 1.08 11.23 -7.35
C ASN A 20 0.39 12.50 -7.83
N ALA A 21 -0.56 13.05 -7.07
CA ALA A 21 -1.23 14.32 -7.37
C ALA A 21 -0.27 15.51 -7.34
N SER A 22 0.69 15.51 -6.40
CA SER A 22 1.74 16.55 -6.36
C SER A 22 2.74 16.44 -7.50
N ARG A 23 2.84 15.28 -8.17
CA ARG A 23 3.87 15.01 -9.18
C ARG A 23 3.35 15.07 -10.62
N TYR A 24 2.07 14.78 -10.85
CA TYR A 24 1.48 14.70 -12.19
C TYR A 24 0.28 15.63 -12.32
N GLU A 25 0.16 16.29 -13.47
CA GLU A 25 -0.89 17.27 -13.74
C GLU A 25 -2.18 16.62 -14.31
N LEU A 26 -2.04 15.42 -14.89
CA LEU A 26 -3.14 14.71 -15.55
C LEU A 26 -3.83 13.72 -14.59
N PRO A 27 -5.15 13.87 -14.32
CA PRO A 27 -5.85 13.05 -13.32
C PRO A 27 -5.89 11.56 -13.66
N ASN A 28 -5.98 11.21 -14.95
CA ASN A 28 -5.93 9.83 -15.41
C ASN A 28 -4.57 9.15 -15.11
N VAL A 29 -3.48 9.93 -15.15
CA VAL A 29 -2.13 9.43 -14.83
C VAL A 29 -1.98 9.30 -13.32
N ILE A 30 -2.48 10.28 -12.55
CA ILE A 30 -2.46 10.26 -11.09
C ILE A 30 -3.11 8.98 -10.55
N LEU A 31 -4.35 8.69 -10.96
CA LEU A 31 -5.11 7.55 -10.43
C LEU A 31 -4.47 6.20 -10.78
N LYS A 32 -4.10 5.98 -12.06
CA LYS A 32 -3.46 4.73 -12.49
C LYS A 32 -2.15 4.49 -11.76
N ARG A 33 -1.36 5.55 -11.57
CA ARG A 33 -0.02 5.45 -11.00
C ARG A 33 -0.06 5.34 -9.48
N ALA A 34 -0.98 6.05 -8.82
CA ALA A 34 -1.29 5.88 -7.40
C ALA A 34 -1.78 4.47 -7.08
N LEU A 35 -2.69 3.92 -7.90
CA LEU A 35 -3.17 2.55 -7.73
C LEU A 35 -2.04 1.54 -7.92
N SER A 36 -1.21 1.70 -8.96
CA SER A 36 -0.05 0.83 -9.19
C SER A 36 0.95 0.90 -8.03
N PHE A 37 1.20 2.09 -7.48
CA PHE A 37 2.06 2.27 -6.31
C PHE A 37 1.47 1.57 -5.08
N PHE A 38 0.19 1.79 -4.80
CA PHE A 38 -0.51 1.19 -3.68
C PHE A 38 -0.47 -0.34 -3.72
N VAL A 39 -0.75 -0.94 -4.89
CA VAL A 39 -0.71 -2.39 -5.08
C VAL A 39 0.71 -2.92 -4.87
N LYS A 40 1.74 -2.25 -5.38
CA LYS A 40 3.14 -2.64 -5.17
C LYS A 40 3.53 -2.62 -3.69
N THR A 41 3.14 -1.56 -2.97
CA THR A 41 3.40 -1.45 -1.52
C THR A 41 2.69 -2.56 -0.75
N MET A 42 1.44 -2.87 -1.08
CA MET A 42 0.71 -3.95 -0.41
C MET A 42 1.32 -5.32 -0.68
N ILE A 43 1.67 -5.62 -1.94
CA ILE A 43 2.35 -6.87 -2.29
C ILE A 43 3.67 -7.00 -1.52
N PHE A 44 4.44 -5.92 -1.42
CA PHE A 44 5.69 -5.92 -0.65
C PHE A 44 5.44 -6.20 0.84
N MET A 45 4.49 -5.50 1.47
CA MET A 45 4.12 -5.72 2.88
C MET A 45 3.69 -7.17 3.13
N VAL A 46 2.81 -7.70 2.28
CA VAL A 46 2.33 -9.08 2.37
C VAL A 46 3.47 -10.06 2.15
N GLY A 47 4.36 -9.80 1.18
CA GLY A 47 5.53 -10.63 0.91
C GLY A 47 6.47 -10.73 2.10
N VAL A 48 6.82 -9.59 2.71
CA VAL A 48 7.64 -9.55 3.93
C VAL A 48 6.95 -10.31 5.07
N PHE A 49 5.64 -10.11 5.25
CA PHE A 49 4.89 -10.85 6.26
C PHE A 49 4.91 -12.37 6.00
N LEU A 50 4.78 -12.79 4.74
CA LEU A 50 4.83 -14.20 4.35
C LEU A 50 6.20 -14.81 4.65
N ILE A 51 7.28 -14.09 4.36
CA ILE A 51 8.66 -14.50 4.70
C ILE A 51 8.81 -14.68 6.20
N LEU A 52 8.38 -13.68 6.99
CA LEU A 52 8.44 -13.74 8.46
C LEU A 52 7.56 -14.87 9.02
N TYR A 53 6.40 -15.11 8.42
CA TYR A 53 5.50 -16.20 8.79
C TYR A 53 6.17 -17.55 8.56
N VAL A 54 6.73 -17.78 7.36
CA VAL A 54 7.47 -19.02 7.05
C VAL A 54 8.66 -19.20 7.99
N LEU A 55 9.42 -18.14 8.26
CA LEU A 55 10.52 -18.17 9.22
C LEU A 55 10.03 -18.51 10.64
N SER A 56 8.84 -18.04 11.02
CA SER A 56 8.22 -18.35 12.32
C SER A 56 7.83 -19.82 12.48
N PHE A 57 7.64 -20.58 11.40
CA PHE A 57 7.42 -22.04 11.48
C PHE A 57 8.71 -22.82 11.77
N GLY A 58 9.85 -22.14 11.92
CA GLY A 58 11.11 -22.78 12.27
C GLY A 58 11.75 -23.48 11.08
N LEU A 59 12.01 -22.72 10.01
CA LEU A 59 13.20 -23.01 9.21
C LEU A 59 14.45 -22.80 10.09
#